data_AF-A0A7V9T464-F1
#
_entry.id   AF-A0A7V9T464-F1
#
_cell.length_a   1.000
_cell.length_b   1.000
_cell.length_c   1.000
_cell.angle_alpha   90.00
_cell.angle_beta   90.00
_cell.angle_gamma   90.00
#
_symmetry.space_group_name_H-M   'P 1'
#
loop_
_entity.id
_entity.type
_entity.pdbx_description
1 polymer ?
#
loop_
_entity_poly.entity_id
_entity_poly.type
_entity_poly.pdbx_seq_one_letter_code
_entity_poly.pdbx_strand_id
1 'polypeptide(L)'
;ARAHDPLSVEPLFARAVVEQAAADRAAAGRTLEAAVALQPRNPETWRRLAEYELTVLRRPRVALRAIRSAVYLNPRAGDVAALYLRASRGG
;
A
#
# COMPACT_ATOMS: atom_id res chain seq x y z
N ALA A 1 -5.95 -0.22 28.22
CA ALA A 1 -6.18 0.20 26.81
C ALA A 1 -4.82 0.42 26.17
N ARG A 2 -4.49 -0.28 25.08
CA ARG A 2 -3.23 -0.05 24.38
C ARG A 2 -3.45 1.11 23.42
N ALA A 3 -3.16 2.33 23.89
CA ALA A 3 -3.19 3.52 23.05
C ALA A 3 -2.12 3.32 21.97
N HIS A 4 -2.57 3.06 20.74
CA HIS A 4 -1.69 3.07 19.59
C HIS A 4 -1.19 4.50 19.41
N ASP A 5 0.12 4.65 19.19
CA ASP A 5 0.73 5.93 18.86
C ASP A 5 -0.08 6.59 17.73
N PRO A 6 -0.65 7.80 17.93
CA PRO A 6 -1.47 8.44 16.91
C PRO A 6 -0.72 8.74 15.61
N LEU A 7 0.62 8.66 15.62
CA LEU A 7 1.45 8.81 14.43
C LEU A 7 1.82 7.48 13.75
N SER A 8 1.46 6.34 14.35
CA SER A 8 1.74 4.99 13.83
C SER A 8 0.78 4.62 12.69
N VAL A 9 1.31 4.01 11.63
CA VAL A 9 0.54 3.53 10.47
C VAL A 9 0.01 2.10 10.65
N GLU A 10 0.52 1.38 11.65
CA GLU A 10 0.18 0.00 11.97
C GLU A 10 -1.34 -0.21 12.20
N PRO A 11 -2.07 0.66 12.93
CA PRO A 11 -3.52 0.54 13.06
C PRO A 11 -4.25 0.66 11.72
N LEU A 12 -3.77 1.53 10.82
CA LEU A 12 -4.35 1.70 9.49
C LEU A 12 -4.12 0.44 8.65
N PHE A 13 -2.93 -0.17 8.72
CA PHE A 13 -2.67 -1.43 8.04
C PHE A 13 -3.55 -2.57 8.57
N ALA A 14 -3.69 -2.69 9.89
CA ALA A 14 -4.57 -3.70 10.49
C ALA A 14 -6.03 -3.49 10.05
N ARG A 15 -6.50 -2.24 10.05
CA ARG A 15 -7.83 -1.88 9.60
C ARG A 15 -8.07 -2.24 8.12
N ALA A 16 -7.12 -1.91 7.24
CA ALA A 16 -7.24 -2.24 5.81
C ALA A 16 -7.36 -3.76 5.58
N VAL A 17 -6.64 -4.57 6.36
CA VAL A 17 -6.75 -6.05 6.31
C VAL A 17 -8.14 -6.52 6.73
N VAL A 18 -8.70 -5.95 7.81
CA VAL A 18 -10.06 -6.27 8.28
C VAL A 18 -11.10 -5.88 7.23
N GLU A 19 -10.99 -4.68 6.65
CA GLU A 19 -11.88 -4.19 5.60
C GLU A 19 -11.81 -5.09 4.35
N GLN A 20 -10.61 -5.54 3.97
CA GLN A 20 -10.44 -6.50 2.88
C GLN A 20 -11.08 -7.86 3.19
N ALA A 21 -10.93 -8.37 4.43
CA ALA A 21 -11.57 -9.62 4.86
C ALA A 21 -13.09 -9.50 4.88
N ALA A 22 -13.63 -8.31 5.15
CA ALA A 22 -15.05 -7.98 5.05
C ALA A 22 -15.53 -7.72 3.62
N ALA A 23 -14.68 -7.92 2.61
CA ALA A 23 -14.92 -7.63 1.20
C ALA A 23 -15.25 -6.14 0.88
N ASP A 24 -15.01 -5.22 1.82
CA ASP A 24 -15.14 -3.78 1.59
C ASP A 24 -13.86 -3.23 0.94
N ARG A 25 -13.77 -3.48 -0.37
CA ARG A 25 -12.59 -3.09 -1.14
C ARG A 25 -12.39 -1.56 -1.20
N ALA A 26 -13.47 -0.80 -1.11
CA ALA A 26 -13.41 0.66 -1.18
C ALA A 26 -12.93 1.27 0.14
N ALA A 27 -13.34 0.72 1.29
CA ALA A 27 -12.82 1.14 2.58
C ALA A 27 -11.32 0.79 2.71
N ALA A 28 -10.93 -0.45 2.39
CA ALA A 28 -9.54 -0.87 2.47
C ALA A 28 -8.60 0.02 1.63
N GLY A 29 -9.02 0.39 0.41
CA GLY A 29 -8.27 1.31 -0.44
C GLY A 29 -8.08 2.69 0.21
N ARG A 30 -9.18 3.30 0.69
CA ARG A 30 -9.12 4.61 1.38
C ARG A 30 -8.27 4.57 2.65
N THR A 31 -8.31 3.47 3.40
CA THR A 31 -7.48 3.29 4.60
C THR A 31 -5.99 3.22 4.25
N LEU A 32 -5.63 2.55 3.15
CA LEU A 32 -4.24 2.51 2.68
C LEU A 32 -3.77 3.87 2.14
N GLU A 33 -4.64 4.61 1.45
CA GLU A 33 -4.37 6.00 1.05
C GLU A 33 -4.15 6.91 2.27
N ALA A 34 -4.94 6.73 3.33
CA ALA A 34 -4.75 7.45 4.59
C ALA A 34 -3.41 7.14 5.26
N ALA A 35 -2.94 5.88 5.19
CA ALA A 35 -1.61 5.52 5.70
C ALA A 35 -0.48 6.21 4.91
N VAL A 36 -0.61 6.30 3.59
CA VAL A 36 0.31 7.07 2.74
C VAL A 36 0.28 8.56 3.09
N ALA A 37 -0.91 9.14 3.30
CA ALA A 37 -1.05 10.54 3.67
C ALA A 37 -0.43 10.85 5.04
N LEU A 38 -0.55 9.93 6.01
CA LEU A 38 0.03 10.07 7.34
C LEU A 38 1.56 10.01 7.32
N GLN A 39 2.13 9.09 6.54
CA GLN A 39 3.59 8.92 6.43
C GLN A 39 4.06 8.81 4.97
N PRO A 40 4.05 9.92 4.21
CA PRO A 40 4.40 9.89 2.78
C PRO A 40 5.87 9.56 2.52
N ARG A 41 6.74 9.70 3.53
CA ARG A 41 8.16 9.33 3.48
C ARG A 41 8.44 7.90 3.93
N ASN A 42 7.42 7.15 4.33
CA ASN A 42 7.55 5.75 4.71
C ASN A 42 7.31 4.86 3.45
N PRO A 43 8.34 4.16 2.93
CA PRO A 43 8.20 3.34 1.72
C PRO A 43 7.18 2.20 1.87
N GLU A 44 6.96 1.71 3.10
CA GLU A 44 6.03 0.60 3.36
C GLU A 44 4.57 0.98 3.07
N THR A 45 4.19 2.24 3.33
CA THR A 45 2.82 2.73 3.06
C THR A 45 2.52 2.67 1.55
N TRP A 46 3.47 3.12 0.73
CA TRP A 46 3.40 3.06 -0.72
C TRP A 46 3.42 1.62 -1.25
N ARG A 47 4.27 0.76 -0.67
CA ARG A 47 4.37 -0.65 -1.06
C ARG A 47 3.04 -1.38 -0.84
N ARG A 48 2.41 -1.20 0.31
CA ARG A 48 1.11 -1.83 0.63
C ARG A 48 -0.02 -1.31 -0.25
N LEU A 49 -0.07 0.00 -0.52
CA LEU A 49 -1.04 0.56 -1.46
C LEU A 49 -0.85 -0.01 -2.88
N ALA A 50 0.39 -0.07 -3.36
CA ALA A 50 0.72 -0.68 -4.65
C ALA A 50 0.30 -2.15 -4.74
N GLU A 51 0.60 -2.93 -3.70
CA GLU A 51 0.25 -4.33 -3.62
C GLU A 51 -1.27 -4.52 -3.66
N TYR A 52 -2.01 -3.71 -2.92
CA TYR A 52 -3.47 -3.74 -2.89
C TYR A 52 -4.09 -3.40 -4.25
N GLU A 53 -3.64 -2.31 -4.87
CA GLU A 53 -4.07 -1.90 -6.22
C GLU A 53 -3.79 -2.99 -7.27
N LEU A 54 -2.65 -3.68 -7.17
CA LEU A 54 -2.25 -4.71 -8.12
C LEU A 54 -2.95 -6.06 -7.89
N THR A 55 -3.10 -6.49 -6.64
CA THR A 55 -3.62 -7.82 -6.27
C THR A 55 -5.15 -7.84 -6.14
N VAL A 56 -5.71 -6.88 -5.41
CA VAL A 56 -7.12 -6.87 -5.00
C VAL A 56 -7.96 -6.10 -6.00
N LEU A 57 -7.51 -4.90 -6.40
CA LEU A 57 -8.26 -4.05 -7.32
C LEU A 57 -7.96 -4.34 -8.80
N ARG A 58 -6.90 -5.10 -9.09
CA ARG A 58 -6.45 -5.44 -10.46
C ARG A 58 -6.24 -4.20 -11.34
N ARG A 59 -5.64 -3.16 -10.75
CA ARG A 59 -5.34 -1.87 -11.39
C ARG A 59 -3.82 -1.67 -11.55
N PRO A 60 -3.15 -2.42 -12.45
CA PRO A 60 -1.69 -2.39 -12.59
C PRO A 60 -1.15 -0.99 -12.92
N ARG A 61 -1.85 -0.21 -13.75
CA ARG A 61 -1.46 1.17 -14.09
C ARG A 61 -1.49 2.13 -12.88
N VAL A 62 -2.44 1.93 -11.97
CA VAL A 62 -2.54 2.70 -10.72
C VAL A 62 -1.43 2.28 -9.77
N ALA A 63 -1.24 0.97 -9.60
CA ALA A 63 -0.19 0.40 -8.77
C ALA A 63 1.21 0.93 -9.14
N LEU A 64 1.51 1.07 -10.44
CA LEU A 64 2.81 1.61 -10.91
C LEU A 64 3.16 2.97 -10.32
N ARG A 65 2.19 3.84 -10.03
CA ARG A 65 2.46 5.14 -9.41
C ARG A 65 2.98 4.96 -7.98
N ALA A 66 2.29 4.14 -7.18
CA ALA A 66 2.71 3.85 -5.82
C ALA A 66 4.03 3.08 -5.75
N ILE A 67 4.27 2.14 -6.69
CA ILE A 67 5.53 1.41 -6.81
C ILE A 67 6.70 2.38 -7.05
N ARG A 68 6.53 3.35 -7.96
CA ARG A 68 7.58 4.36 -8.22
C ARG A 68 7.93 5.16 -6.97
N SER A 69 6.93 5.56 -6.17
CA SER A 69 7.18 6.24 -4.88
C SER A 69 7.94 5.34 -3.90
N ALA A 70 7.56 4.07 -3.79
CA ALA A 70 8.25 3.11 -2.91
C ALA A 70 9.72 2.89 -3.34
N VAL A 71 9.99 2.73 -4.64
CA VAL A 71 11.37 2.60 -5.19
C VAL A 71 12.18 3.87 -4.93
N TYR A 72 11.59 5.05 -5.15
CA TYR A 72 12.28 6.32 -4.92
C TYR A 72 12.74 6.46 -3.47
N LEU A 73 11.91 6.04 -2.52
CA LEU A 73 12.19 6.13 -1.09
C LEU A 73 13.12 5.02 -0.58
N ASN A 74 13.04 3.80 -1.13
CA ASN A 74 13.93 2.69 -0.77
C ASN A 74 14.30 1.83 -2.01
N PRO A 75 15.32 2.24 -2.77
CA PRO A 75 15.66 1.60 -4.05
C PRO A 75 16.29 0.21 -3.90
N ARG A 76 16.71 -0.19 -2.69
CA ARG A 76 17.33 -1.51 -2.43
C ARG A 76 16.33 -2.56 -1.92
N ALA A 77 15.05 -2.21 -1.80
CA ALA A 77 14.01 -3.14 -1.36
C ALA A 77 13.69 -4.16 -2.48
N GLY A 78 14.14 -5.40 -2.31
CA GLY A 78 14.02 -6.45 -3.33
C GLY A 78 12.58 -6.86 -3.66
N ASP A 79 11.66 -6.70 -2.70
CA ASP A 79 10.22 -6.97 -2.84
C ASP A 79 9.51 -5.96 -3.76
N VAL A 80 9.94 -4.68 -3.74
CA VAL A 80 9.40 -3.64 -4.62
C VAL A 80 9.76 -3.90 -6.10
N ALA A 81 10.94 -4.44 -6.38
CA ALA A 81 11.35 -4.81 -7.73
C ALA A 81 10.45 -5.90 -8.33
N ALA A 82 10.07 -6.91 -7.54
CA ALA A 82 9.14 -7.94 -7.96
C ALA A 82 7.74 -7.37 -8.26
N LEU A 83 7.25 -6.45 -7.42
CA LEU A 83 6.00 -5.72 -7.61
C LEU A 83 6.00 -4.92 -8.92
N TYR A 84 7.10 -4.20 -9.21
CA TYR A 84 7.26 -3.44 -10.44
C TYR A 84 7.15 -4.33 -11.69
N LEU A 85 7.90 -5.44 -11.71
CA LEU A 85 7.89 -6.40 -12.80
C LEU A 85 6.52 -7.04 -13.04
N ARG A 86 5.73 -7.22 -11.97
CA ARG A 86 4.37 -7.78 -12.09
C ARG A 86 3.38 -6.75 -12.60
N ALA A 87 3.50 -5.50 -12.15
CA ALA A 87 2.65 -4.40 -12.61
C ALA A 87 2.94 -4.01 -14.07
N SER A 88 4.19 -4.09 -14.53
CA SER A 88 4.58 -3.77 -15.91
C SER A 88 4.10 -4.80 -16.94
N ARG A 89 3.97 -6.07 -16.54
CA ARG A 89 3.50 -7.16 -17.43
C ARG A 89 1.99 -7.20 -17.62
N GLY A 90 1.22 -6.58 -16.73
CA GLY A 90 -0.26 -6.59 -16.77
C GLY A 90 -0.89 -5.34 -17.40
N GLY A 91 -0.08 -4.46 -18.01
CA GLY A 91 -0.49 -3.14 -18.51
C GLY A 91 -0.91 -3.11 -19.97
#